data_AF-A0A436FR35-F1
#
_entry.id   AF-A0A436FR35-F1
#
_cell.length_a   1.000
_cell.length_b   1.000
_cell.length_c   1.000
_cell.angle_alpha   90.00
_cell.angle_beta   90.00
_cell.angle_gamma   90.00
#
_symmetry.space_group_name_H-M   'P 1'
#
loop_
_entity.id
_entity.type
_entity.pdbx_description
1 polymer ?
#
loop_
_entity_poly.entity_id
_entity_poly.type
_entity_poly.pdbx_seq_one_letter_code
_entity_poly.pdbx_strand_id
1 'polypeptide(L)'
;LILLDEPAAGLNEREKLDLVHLIRRIRDETGVTVLLIEHDMGLVMQVSEKIVVFDYGQKIADGRPEAVRTDPRVIEAYLGTEE
;
A
#
# COMPACT_ATOMS: atom_id res chain seq x y z
N LEU A 1 17.55 0.15 2.55
CA LEU A 1 16.32 0.31 1.73
C LEU A 1 15.99 -1.05 1.14
N ILE A 2 14.77 -1.54 1.34
CA ILE A 2 14.25 -2.76 0.73
C ILE A 2 13.15 -2.34 -0.26
N LEU A 3 13.14 -2.94 -1.44
CA LEU A 3 12.12 -2.75 -2.47
C LEU A 3 11.36 -4.06 -2.64
N LEU A 4 10.04 -4.03 -2.53
CA LEU A 4 9.17 -5.18 -2.73
C LEU A 4 8.20 -4.87 -3.86
N ASP A 5 8.18 -5.74 -4.87
CA ASP A 5 7.32 -5.62 -6.05
C ASP A 5 6.27 -6.72 -6.00
N GLU A 6 5.02 -6.35 -5.74
CA GLU A 6 3.85 -7.21 -5.57
C GLU A 6 4.09 -8.46 -4.68
N PRO A 7 4.65 -8.32 -3.45
CA PRO A 7 4.98 -9.47 -2.60
C PRO A 7 3.76 -10.23 -2.08
N ALA A 8 2.55 -9.66 -2.15
CA ALA A 8 1.32 -10.30 -1.70
C ALA A 8 0.61 -11.10 -2.80
N ALA A 9 1.13 -11.07 -4.04
CA ALA A 9 0.55 -11.80 -5.16
C ALA A 9 0.46 -13.31 -4.86
N GLY A 10 -0.74 -13.87 -4.96
CA GLY A 10 -1.00 -15.29 -4.71
C GLY A 10 -1.09 -15.69 -3.24
N LEU A 11 -0.94 -14.75 -2.30
CA LEU A 11 -1.14 -15.00 -0.87
C LEU A 11 -2.62 -14.97 -0.49
N ASN A 12 -3.01 -15.83 0.45
CA ASN A 12 -4.33 -15.75 1.08
C ASN A 12 -4.37 -14.65 2.16
N GLU A 13 -5.57 -14.33 2.67
CA GLU A 13 -5.77 -13.25 3.65
C GLU A 13 -4.94 -13.40 4.92
N ARG A 14 -4.70 -14.62 5.41
CA ARG A 14 -3.86 -14.86 6.58
C ARG A 14 -2.39 -14.58 6.26
N GLU A 15 -1.91 -15.06 5.12
CA GLU A 15 -0.53 -14.86 4.66
C GLU A 15 -0.24 -13.38 4.39
N LYS A 16 -1.22 -12.62 3.87
CA LYS A 16 -1.13 -11.17 3.72
C LYS A 16 -0.92 -10.47 5.06
N LEU A 17 -1.68 -10.86 6.09
CA LEU A 17 -1.50 -10.32 7.45
C LEU A 17 -0.11 -10.65 8.01
N ASP A 18 0.35 -11.89 7.82
CA ASP A 18 1.69 -12.31 8.25
C ASP A 18 2.79 -11.50 7.54
N LEU A 19 2.61 -11.21 6.24
CA LEU A 19 3.50 -10.34 5.46
C LEU A 19 3.53 -8.90 6.02
N VAL A 20 2.36 -8.31 6.33
CA VAL A 20 2.28 -6.98 6.95
C VAL A 20 3.04 -6.94 8.28
N HIS A 21 2.85 -7.95 9.12
CA HIS A 21 3.57 -8.06 10.40
C HIS A 21 5.08 -8.18 10.20
N LEU A 22 5.52 -8.97 9.22
CA LEU A 22 6.93 -9.14 8.91
C LEU A 22 7.57 -7.82 8.43
N ILE A 23 6.91 -7.10 7.52
CA ILE A 23 7.41 -5.81 7.00
C ILE A 23 7.57 -4.80 8.13
N ARG A 24 6.55 -4.68 9.00
CA ARG A 24 6.61 -3.81 10.18
C ARG A 24 7.75 -4.19 11.11
N ARG A 25 7.91 -5.48 11.42
CA ARG A 25 8.99 -5.96 12.29
C ARG A 25 10.37 -5.63 11.73
N ILE A 26 10.60 -5.86 10.44
CA ILE A 26 11.88 -5.53 9.79
C ILE A 26 12.18 -4.04 9.96
N ARG A 27 11.22 -3.17 9.67
CA ARG A 27 11.37 -1.73 9.80
C ARG A 27 11.64 -1.31 11.25
N ASP A 28 10.85 -1.81 12.20
CA ASP A 28 10.92 -1.40 13.61
C ASP A 28 12.21 -1.89 14.29
N GLU A 29 12.67 -3.12 13.98
CA GLU A 29 13.87 -3.70 14.58
C GLU A 29 15.17 -3.23 13.93
N THR A 30 15.16 -2.94 12.63
CA THR A 30 16.39 -2.63 11.88
C THR A 30 16.51 -1.16 11.46
N GLY A 31 15.42 -0.39 11.56
CA GLY A 31 15.36 0.98 11.04
C GLY A 31 15.39 1.08 9.52
N VAL A 32 15.27 -0.03 8.79
CA VAL A 32 15.32 -0.05 7.33
C VAL A 32 14.03 0.51 6.73
N THR A 33 14.17 1.47 5.82
CA THR A 33 13.06 1.91 4.94
C THR A 33 12.66 0.80 3.99
N VAL A 34 11.35 0.57 3.88
CA VAL A 34 10.72 -0.36 2.93
C VAL A 34 9.91 0.46 1.92
N LEU A 35 10.14 0.24 0.64
CA LEU A 35 9.26 0.69 -0.44
C LEU A 35 8.50 -0.52 -0.97
N LEU A 36 7.18 -0.42 -0.97
CA LEU A 36 6.28 -1.47 -1.40
C LEU A 36 5.51 -0.99 -2.63
N ILE A 37 5.51 -1.81 -3.68
CA ILE A 37 4.63 -1.67 -4.86
C ILE A 37 3.57 -2.75 -4.74
N GLU A 38 2.31 -2.34 -4.66
CA GLU A 38 1.16 -3.24 -4.48
C GLU A 38 -0.10 -2.62 -5.06
N HIS A 39 -1.03 -3.49 -5.48
CA HIS A 39 -2.37 -3.09 -5.92
C HIS A 39 -3.45 -3.45 -4.88
N ASP A 40 -3.13 -4.27 -3.88
CA ASP A 40 -4.05 -4.56 -2.76
C ASP A 40 -4.14 -3.36 -1.81
N MET A 41 -5.23 -2.59 -1.95
CA MET A 41 -5.44 -1.41 -1.12
C MET A 41 -5.61 -1.71 0.36
N GLY A 42 -6.14 -2.89 0.73
CA GLY A 42 -6.28 -3.28 2.13
C GLY A 42 -4.91 -3.44 2.79
N LEU A 43 -3.99 -4.10 2.09
CA LEU A 43 -2.63 -4.30 2.56
C LEU A 43 -1.83 -3.00 2.60
N VAL A 44 -1.84 -2.21 1.51
CA VAL A 44 -1.10 -0.95 1.42
C VAL A 44 -1.52 0.02 2.52
N MET A 45 -2.82 0.12 2.80
CA MET A 45 -3.37 0.98 3.86
C MET A 45 -2.95 0.55 5.26
N GLN A 46 -2.77 -0.76 5.49
CA GLN A 46 -2.32 -1.26 6.78
C GLN A 46 -0.82 -1.06 6.98
N VAL A 47 0.01 -1.32 5.98
CA VAL A 47 1.47 -1.41 6.17
C VAL A 47 2.21 -0.08 6.03
N SER A 48 1.64 0.91 5.35
CA SER A 48 2.35 2.10 4.90
C SER A 48 2.13 3.33 5.80
N GLU A 49 3.19 4.08 6.12
CA GLU A 49 3.08 5.42 6.75
C GLU A 49 2.72 6.50 5.73
N LYS A 50 3.08 6.25 4.48
CA LYS A 50 2.94 7.16 3.35
C LYS A 50 2.63 6.35 2.10
N ILE A 51 1.65 6.79 1.34
CA ILE A 51 1.20 6.17 0.09
C ILE A 51 1.34 7.18 -1.03
N VAL A 52 1.82 6.70 -2.18
CA VAL A 52 1.82 7.43 -3.44
C VAL A 52 1.00 6.63 -4.43
N VAL A 53 0.00 7.27 -5.04
CA VAL A 53 -0.89 6.63 -6.01
C VAL A 53 -0.62 7.19 -7.39
N PHE A 54 -0.47 6.30 -8.36
CA PHE A 54 -0.32 6.64 -9.77
C PHE A 54 -1.51 6.11 -10.56
N ASP A 55 -2.05 6.93 -11.45
CA ASP A 55 -3.06 6.52 -12.42
C ASP A 55 -2.64 7.03 -13.80
N TYR A 56 -2.69 6.16 -14.82
CA TYR A 56 -2.19 6.41 -16.19
C TYR A 56 -0.82 7.13 -16.25
N GLY A 57 0.12 6.74 -15.38
CA GLY A 57 1.47 7.33 -15.32
C GLY A 57 1.54 8.72 -14.67
N GLN A 58 0.43 9.23 -14.14
CA GLN A 58 0.36 10.48 -13.39
C GLN A 58 0.22 10.22 -11.90
N LYS A 59 0.98 10.94 -11.08
CA LYS A 59 0.82 10.89 -9.63
C LYS A 59 -0.47 11.61 -9.25
N ILE A 60 -1.46 10.86 -8.77
CA ILE A 60 -2.76 11.40 -8.36
C ILE A 60 -2.82 11.69 -6.86
N ALA A 61 -2.12 10.93 -6.00
CA ALA A 61 -2.10 11.20 -4.55
C ALA A 61 -0.72 10.92 -3.93
N ASP A 62 -0.44 11.60 -2.83
CA ASP A 62 0.83 11.54 -2.10
C ASP A 62 0.59 11.99 -0.64
N GLY A 63 0.48 11.05 0.29
CA GLY A 63 0.10 11.38 1.66
C GLY A 63 -0.01 10.20 2.60
N ARG A 64 -0.54 10.43 3.81
CA ARG A 64 -0.84 9.37 4.77
C ARG A 64 -2.04 8.52 4.29
N PRO A 65 -2.13 7.25 4.73
CA PRO A 65 -3.23 6.36 4.35
C PRO A 65 -4.62 6.96 4.51
N GLU A 66 -4.87 7.68 5.62
CA GLU A 66 -6.18 8.25 5.90
C GLU A 66 -6.57 9.33 4.88
N ALA A 67 -5.61 10.15 4.47
CA ALA A 67 -5.83 11.20 3.47
C ALA A 67 -6.01 10.61 2.07
N VAL A 68 -5.18 9.63 1.71
CA VAL A 68 -5.22 8.95 0.40
C VAL A 68 -6.52 8.17 0.22
N ARG A 69 -7.01 7.50 1.27
CA ARG A 69 -8.28 6.76 1.25
C ARG A 69 -9.49 7.64 0.93
N THR A 70 -9.44 8.90 1.34
CA THR A 70 -10.54 9.86 1.11
C THR A 70 -10.32 10.75 -0.11
N ASP A 71 -9.22 10.59 -0.84
CA ASP A 71 -8.95 11.40 -2.05
C ASP A 71 -9.93 10.99 -3.16
N PRO A 72 -10.77 11.90 -3.67
CA PRO A 72 -11.75 11.58 -4.70
C PRO A 72 -11.14 10.96 -5.96
N ARG A 73 -9.92 11.37 -6.34
CA ARG A 73 -9.24 10.83 -7.53
C ARG A 73 -8.80 9.39 -7.32
N VAL A 74 -8.41 9.04 -6.09
CA VAL A 74 -8.02 7.67 -5.72
C VAL A 74 -9.26 6.78 -5.67
N ILE A 75 -10.36 7.28 -5.12
CA ILE A 75 -11.64 6.57 -5.10
C ILE A 75 -12.10 6.28 -6.54
N GLU A 76 -12.11 7.29 -7.41
CA GLU A 76 -12.47 7.16 -8.81
C GLU A 76 -11.59 6.16 -9.56
N ALA A 77 -10.26 6.24 -9.38
CA ALA A 77 -9.31 5.41 -10.13
C ALA A 77 -9.22 3.94 -9.63
N TYR A 78 -9.37 3.68 -8.33
CA TYR A 78 -9.06 2.37 -7.73
C TYR A 78 -10.23 1.70 -7.02
N LEU A 79 -11.20 2.46 -6.52
CA LEU A 79 -12.35 1.89 -5.81
C LEU A 79 -13.59 1.82 -6.71
N GLY A 80 -13.63 2.63 -7.77
CA GLY A 80 -14.80 2.77 -8.63
C GLY A 80 -15.94 3.47 -7.89
N THR A 81 -16.74 4.26 -8.61
CA THR A 81 -18.10 4.56 -8.15
C THR A 81 -18.90 3.28 -8.31
N GLU A 82 -19.46 2.74 -7.22
CA GLU A 82 -20.53 1.75 -7.32
C GLU A 82 -21.60 2.32 -8.28
N GLU A 83 -21.78 1.67 -9.44
CA GLU A 83 -23.05 1.76 -10.19
C GLU A 83 -24.08 0.84 -9.55
#